data_AF-A0A388TE12-F1
#
_entry.id   AF-A0A388TE12-F1
#
_cell.length_a   1.000
_cell.length_b   1.000
_cell.length_c   1.000
_cell.angle_alpha   90.00
_cell.angle_beta   90.00
_cell.angle_gamma   90.00
#
_symmetry.space_group_name_H-M   'P 1'
#
loop_
_entity.id
_entity.type
_entity.pdbx_description
1 polymer ?
#
loop_
_entity_poly.entity_id
_entity_poly.type
_entity_poly.pdbx_seq_one_letter_code
_entity_poly.pdbx_strand_id
1 'polypeptide(L)'
;MSSITTGSVPDLNRYADCFAEAPPTRPNTVNMPLKYFLPMRKEDIYVKSAALGGNENTIDSVLEFAIASYHSPAVVSLRPPEAAALLPENSKTSALKLGMAVLKELTEIRFLDPSNTAAVGRYEGMIKFISDKNGVSRAEIDAYYRQGIGALIAEAVNAEFSKVSFMLDRKYNTTLTRNSQTGQYTLSYERPSIENDDKKITATSLDDLRAKMTASRDFTADGINLAVNEKAGYIPAVVYDNWQIGITNGVNGLALVKETITNFYLNPTQNNYRALLGIFSRYAFLTSSIQDPFAEAADWSLSRTMSTLNHSVYSKIVDDLAHSDIRALARIPADSRYNVFSIPAGIGGGGPEDDAAVLRESNQGR
;
A
#
# COMPACT_ATOMS: atom_id res chain seq x y z
N MET A 1 0.73 4.33 34.10
CA MET A 1 0.31 4.56 32.69
C MET A 1 0.95 3.47 31.87
N SER A 2 0.21 2.38 31.63
CA SER A 2 0.73 1.23 30.89
C SER A 2 0.99 1.63 29.44
N SER A 3 2.24 1.48 28.98
CA SER A 3 2.58 1.69 27.58
C SER A 3 1.76 0.71 26.75
N ILE A 4 0.86 1.23 25.92
CA ILE A 4 0.28 0.48 24.82
C ILE A 4 1.47 0.17 23.91
N THR A 5 1.96 -1.07 23.98
CA THR A 5 2.94 -1.61 23.04
C THR A 5 2.44 -1.28 21.64
N THR A 6 3.27 -0.59 20.85
CA THR A 6 3.01 -0.24 19.44
C THR A 6 2.46 -1.46 18.73
N GLY A 7 1.14 -1.50 18.60
CA GLY A 7 0.44 -2.65 18.07
C GLY A 7 0.81 -2.77 16.62
N SER A 8 1.39 -3.91 16.24
CA SER A 8 1.56 -4.28 14.84
C SER A 8 0.25 -4.01 14.10
N VAL A 9 0.38 -3.44 12.91
CA VAL A 9 -0.68 -3.26 11.92
C VAL A 9 -1.58 -4.50 11.89
N PRO A 10 -2.92 -4.35 11.81
CA PRO A 10 -3.79 -5.50 11.61
C PRO A 10 -3.45 -6.16 10.27
N ASP A 11 -2.69 -7.25 10.30
CA ASP A 11 -2.46 -8.09 9.12
C ASP A 11 -3.69 -8.98 8.88
N LEU A 12 -4.81 -8.32 8.54
CA LEU A 12 -6.09 -8.99 8.33
C LEU A 12 -6.06 -9.87 7.07
N ASN A 13 -5.22 -9.52 6.09
CA ASN A 13 -4.98 -10.34 4.90
C ASN A 13 -4.34 -11.67 5.31
N ARG A 14 -3.25 -11.66 6.07
CA ARG A 14 -2.65 -12.89 6.57
C ARG A 14 -3.58 -13.65 7.51
N TYR A 15 -4.39 -12.95 8.30
CA TYR A 15 -5.44 -13.60 9.09
C TYR A 15 -6.42 -14.34 8.20
N ALA A 16 -6.91 -13.72 7.12
CA ALA A 16 -7.81 -14.36 6.15
C ALA A 16 -7.13 -15.55 5.43
N ASP A 17 -5.87 -15.39 5.05
CA ASP A 17 -5.07 -16.44 4.39
C ASP A 17 -4.93 -17.69 5.26
N CYS A 18 -4.91 -17.57 6.59
CA CYS A 18 -4.87 -18.74 7.49
C CYS A 18 -6.08 -19.68 7.30
N PHE A 19 -7.21 -19.16 6.82
CA PHE A 19 -8.42 -19.96 6.60
C PHE A 19 -8.52 -20.49 5.17
N ALA A 20 -7.72 -19.96 4.26
CA ALA A 20 -7.82 -20.28 2.85
C ALA A 20 -7.27 -21.69 2.57
N GLU A 21 -8.01 -22.51 1.83
CA GLU A 21 -7.51 -23.80 1.29
C GLU A 21 -6.79 -23.60 -0.05
N ALA A 22 -7.00 -22.45 -0.71
CA ALA A 22 -6.31 -21.99 -1.89
C ALA A 22 -6.20 -20.44 -1.85
N PRO A 23 -5.15 -19.83 -2.42
CA PRO A 23 -5.00 -18.38 -2.40
C PRO A 23 -6.20 -17.67 -3.06
N PRO A 24 -6.59 -16.48 -2.56
CA PRO A 24 -7.70 -15.73 -3.15
C PRO A 24 -7.41 -15.34 -4.60
N THR A 25 -8.42 -15.40 -5.47
CA THR A 25 -8.27 -15.06 -6.89
C THR A 25 -8.22 -13.55 -7.15
N ARG A 26 -8.54 -12.73 -6.14
CA ARG A 26 -8.46 -11.26 -6.17
C ARG A 26 -7.93 -10.71 -4.84
N PRO A 27 -7.14 -9.63 -4.86
CA PRO A 27 -6.73 -8.93 -3.63
C PRO A 27 -7.95 -8.50 -2.81
N ASN A 28 -7.85 -8.59 -1.48
CA ASN A 28 -8.88 -8.19 -0.52
C ASN A 28 -10.22 -8.94 -0.58
N THR A 29 -10.30 -10.04 -1.34
CA THR A 29 -11.47 -10.95 -1.36
C THR A 29 -11.19 -12.22 -0.57
N VAL A 30 -12.24 -12.85 -0.02
CA VAL A 30 -12.10 -14.08 0.77
C VAL A 30 -12.87 -15.22 0.14
N ASN A 31 -12.17 -16.29 -0.26
CA ASN A 31 -12.77 -17.58 -0.59
C ASN A 31 -12.84 -18.43 0.68
N MET A 32 -13.95 -18.38 1.39
CA MET A 32 -14.09 -19.09 2.66
C MET A 32 -14.45 -20.57 2.46
N PRO A 33 -13.68 -21.50 3.04
CA PRO A 33 -14.08 -22.90 3.06
C PRO A 33 -15.45 -23.10 3.71
N LEU A 34 -16.25 -24.01 3.15
CA LEU A 34 -17.61 -24.32 3.61
C LEU A 34 -17.67 -24.68 5.10
N LYS A 35 -16.61 -25.29 5.66
CA LYS A 35 -16.50 -25.65 7.08
C LYS A 35 -16.56 -24.45 8.03
N TYR A 36 -16.12 -23.26 7.61
CA TYR A 36 -16.22 -22.02 8.40
C TYR A 36 -17.48 -21.24 8.05
N PHE A 37 -17.89 -21.26 6.79
CA PHE A 37 -19.06 -20.53 6.30
C PHE A 37 -20.38 -21.07 6.85
N LEU A 38 -20.61 -22.39 6.78
CA LEU A 38 -21.91 -23.00 7.12
C LEU A 38 -22.34 -22.77 8.57
N PRO A 39 -21.45 -22.85 9.57
CA PRO A 39 -21.80 -22.53 10.95
C PRO A 39 -22.05 -21.03 11.14
N MET A 40 -21.22 -20.18 10.55
CA MET A 40 -21.25 -18.73 10.75
C MET A 40 -22.47 -18.06 10.12
N ARG A 41 -22.91 -18.49 8.93
CA ARG A 41 -23.96 -17.83 8.14
C ARG A 41 -25.31 -17.68 8.84
N LYS A 42 -25.53 -18.44 9.92
CA LYS A 42 -26.78 -18.41 10.71
C LYS A 42 -26.73 -17.45 11.89
N GLU A 43 -25.57 -16.84 12.16
CA GLU A 43 -25.35 -15.99 13.31
C GLU A 43 -25.57 -14.51 12.95
N ASP A 44 -26.12 -13.72 13.87
CA ASP A 44 -26.37 -12.29 13.67
C ASP A 44 -25.11 -11.51 13.26
N ILE A 45 -23.94 -11.97 13.72
CA ILE A 45 -22.67 -11.34 13.38
C ILE A 45 -22.30 -11.47 11.91
N TYR A 46 -22.73 -12.55 11.24
CA TYR A 46 -22.54 -12.70 9.80
C TYR A 46 -23.25 -11.56 9.06
N VAL A 47 -24.54 -11.37 9.34
CA VAL A 47 -25.37 -10.34 8.70
C VAL A 47 -24.81 -8.95 8.98
N LYS A 48 -24.46 -8.66 10.24
CA LYS A 48 -23.86 -7.37 10.63
C LYS A 48 -22.54 -7.08 9.91
N SER A 49 -21.71 -8.11 9.73
CA SER A 49 -20.42 -7.97 9.06
C SER A 49 -20.62 -7.79 7.55
N ALA A 50 -21.36 -8.69 6.90
CA ALA A 50 -21.68 -8.61 5.46
C ALA A 50 -22.37 -7.29 5.05
N ALA A 51 -23.13 -6.68 5.96
CA ALA A 51 -23.75 -5.39 5.72
C ALA A 51 -22.73 -4.25 5.48
N LEU A 52 -21.47 -4.36 5.89
CA LEU A 52 -20.48 -3.28 5.74
C LEU A 52 -20.30 -2.88 4.27
N GLY A 53 -20.08 -3.86 3.37
CA GLY A 53 -20.03 -3.69 1.92
C GLY A 53 -21.38 -3.34 1.26
N GLY A 54 -22.46 -3.31 2.04
CA GLY A 54 -23.82 -3.02 1.56
C GLY A 54 -24.59 -4.25 1.09
N ASN A 55 -24.02 -5.46 1.21
CA ASN A 55 -24.65 -6.72 0.84
C ASN A 55 -24.76 -7.64 2.06
N GLU A 56 -25.89 -7.58 2.77
CA GLU A 56 -26.13 -8.36 4.01
C GLU A 56 -26.05 -9.89 3.83
N ASN A 57 -26.05 -10.39 2.59
CA ASN A 57 -26.04 -11.82 2.30
C ASN A 57 -24.65 -12.38 2.05
N THR A 58 -23.65 -11.54 1.80
CA THR A 58 -22.33 -11.98 1.33
C THR A 58 -21.22 -11.27 2.09
N ILE A 59 -20.36 -12.04 2.74
CA ILE A 59 -19.05 -11.56 3.18
C ILE A 59 -18.13 -11.61 1.97
N ASP A 60 -17.68 -10.46 1.49
CA ASP A 60 -16.83 -10.35 0.30
C ASP A 60 -15.53 -9.58 0.54
N SER A 61 -15.35 -9.00 1.73
CA SER A 61 -14.10 -8.36 2.13
C SER A 61 -13.37 -9.08 3.27
N VAL A 62 -12.06 -8.85 3.32
CA VAL A 62 -11.18 -9.34 4.39
C VAL A 62 -11.58 -8.79 5.77
N LEU A 63 -12.04 -7.52 5.84
CA LEU A 63 -12.50 -6.93 7.09
C LEU A 63 -13.78 -7.61 7.60
N GLU A 64 -14.76 -7.77 6.72
CA GLU A 64 -16.03 -8.46 7.04
C GLU A 64 -15.77 -9.88 7.54
N PHE A 65 -14.87 -10.59 6.87
CA PHE A 65 -14.45 -11.92 7.28
C PHE A 65 -13.77 -11.92 8.65
N ALA A 66 -12.83 -11.01 8.87
CA ALA A 66 -12.10 -10.93 10.12
C ALA A 66 -13.04 -10.67 11.31
N ILE A 67 -14.00 -9.75 11.16
CA ILE A 67 -15.00 -9.45 12.18
C ILE A 67 -15.90 -10.68 12.42
N ALA A 68 -16.45 -11.25 11.36
CA ALA A 68 -17.40 -12.36 11.47
C ALA A 68 -16.75 -13.59 12.12
N SER A 69 -15.57 -13.99 11.65
CA SER A 69 -14.85 -15.16 12.16
C SER A 69 -14.32 -14.97 13.58
N TYR A 70 -13.94 -13.74 13.96
CA TYR A 70 -13.45 -13.44 15.31
C TYR A 70 -14.56 -13.48 16.37
N HIS A 71 -15.76 -13.03 16.00
CA HIS A 71 -16.90 -12.91 16.92
C HIS A 71 -17.89 -14.08 16.84
N SER A 72 -17.74 -14.99 15.87
CA SER A 72 -18.58 -16.19 15.73
C SER A 72 -18.12 -17.31 16.65
N PRO A 73 -18.90 -17.72 17.68
CA PRO A 73 -18.51 -18.81 18.56
C PRO A 73 -18.24 -20.12 17.80
N ALA A 74 -19.01 -20.39 16.75
CA ALA A 74 -18.85 -21.60 15.95
C ALA A 74 -17.53 -21.60 15.19
N VAL A 75 -17.14 -20.48 14.57
CA VAL A 75 -15.87 -20.37 13.85
C VAL A 75 -14.70 -20.34 14.82
N VAL A 76 -14.84 -19.62 15.94
CA VAL A 76 -13.80 -19.46 16.96
C VAL A 76 -13.21 -20.81 17.39
N SER A 77 -14.07 -21.81 17.60
CA SER A 77 -13.70 -23.17 18.01
C SER A 77 -12.95 -23.99 16.94
N LEU A 78 -13.02 -23.58 15.68
CA LEU A 78 -12.45 -24.27 14.52
C LEU A 78 -11.24 -23.52 13.93
N ARG A 79 -10.85 -22.39 14.51
CA ARG A 79 -9.80 -21.54 13.94
C ARG A 79 -8.45 -22.25 13.90
N PRO A 80 -7.71 -22.14 12.79
CA PRO A 80 -6.31 -22.55 12.74
C PRO A 80 -5.50 -21.86 13.85
N PRO A 81 -4.51 -22.53 14.46
CA PRO A 81 -3.64 -21.93 15.48
C PRO A 81 -2.99 -20.62 15.02
N GLU A 82 -2.63 -20.51 13.75
CA GLU A 82 -2.03 -19.33 13.13
C GLU A 82 -3.00 -18.14 13.14
N ALA A 83 -4.27 -18.37 12.82
CA ALA A 83 -5.31 -17.35 12.90
C ALA A 83 -5.55 -16.90 14.35
N ALA A 84 -5.56 -17.85 15.29
CA ALA A 84 -5.69 -17.56 16.72
C ALA A 84 -4.49 -16.79 17.27
N ALA A 85 -3.29 -16.96 16.71
CA ALA A 85 -2.12 -16.17 17.08
C ALA A 85 -2.19 -14.73 16.59
N LEU A 86 -2.78 -14.49 15.41
CA LEU A 86 -2.92 -13.15 14.82
C LEU A 86 -4.02 -12.32 15.49
N LEU A 87 -5.18 -12.94 15.74
CA LEU A 87 -6.32 -12.35 16.47
C LEU A 87 -6.77 -13.29 17.62
N PRO A 88 -6.04 -13.30 18.75
CA PRO A 88 -6.40 -14.10 19.92
C PRO A 88 -7.80 -13.78 20.43
N GLU A 89 -8.56 -14.81 20.79
CA GLU A 89 -9.91 -14.69 21.35
C GLU A 89 -9.91 -13.86 22.65
N ASN A 90 -10.98 -13.10 22.88
CA ASN A 90 -11.18 -12.31 24.10
C ASN A 90 -10.02 -11.34 24.39
N SER A 91 -9.28 -10.97 23.36
CA SER A 91 -8.14 -10.07 23.47
C SER A 91 -8.58 -8.65 23.18
N LYS A 92 -8.34 -7.78 24.16
CA LYS A 92 -8.48 -6.33 24.01
C LYS A 92 -7.73 -5.82 22.78
N THR A 93 -6.53 -6.34 22.53
CA THR A 93 -5.71 -5.96 21.37
C THR A 93 -6.34 -6.39 20.05
N SER A 94 -6.94 -7.58 19.98
CA SER A 94 -7.66 -8.03 18.77
C SER A 94 -8.86 -7.12 18.48
N ALA A 95 -9.60 -6.73 19.51
CA ALA A 95 -10.71 -5.78 19.39
C ALA A 95 -10.25 -4.41 18.86
N LEU A 96 -9.14 -3.90 19.39
CA LEU A 96 -8.54 -2.64 18.93
C LEU A 96 -8.06 -2.73 17.47
N LYS A 97 -7.46 -3.86 17.06
CA LYS A 97 -7.05 -4.11 15.66
C LYS A 97 -8.24 -4.12 14.70
N LEU A 98 -9.32 -4.82 15.04
CA LEU A 98 -10.55 -4.84 14.24
C LEU A 98 -11.20 -3.45 14.19
N GLY A 99 -11.31 -2.77 15.34
CA GLY A 99 -11.85 -1.42 15.42
C GLY A 99 -11.05 -0.40 14.60
N MET A 100 -9.72 -0.50 14.60
CA MET A 100 -8.84 0.31 13.75
C MET A 100 -9.12 0.11 12.26
N ALA A 101 -9.32 -1.14 11.81
CA ALA A 101 -9.62 -1.43 10.42
C ALA A 101 -10.99 -0.87 9.99
N VAL A 102 -12.02 -1.03 10.84
CA VAL A 102 -13.34 -0.41 10.62
C VAL A 102 -13.25 1.12 10.57
N LEU A 103 -12.47 1.73 11.46
CA LEU A 103 -12.29 3.18 11.49
C LEU A 103 -11.55 3.71 10.26
N LYS A 104 -10.58 2.95 9.73
CA LYS A 104 -9.90 3.25 8.47
C LYS A 104 -10.89 3.33 7.31
N GLU A 105 -11.71 2.29 7.11
CA GLU A 105 -12.72 2.27 6.04
C GLU A 105 -13.80 3.33 6.23
N LEU A 106 -14.23 3.58 7.47
CA LEU A 106 -15.14 4.68 7.77
C LEU A 106 -14.56 6.05 7.40
N THR A 107 -13.25 6.25 7.62
CA THR A 107 -12.54 7.50 7.26
C THR A 107 -12.55 7.69 5.74
N GLU A 108 -12.35 6.62 4.99
CA GLU A 108 -12.38 6.61 3.52
C GLU A 108 -13.79 6.90 2.99
N ILE A 109 -14.81 6.23 3.54
CA ILE A 109 -16.23 6.45 3.16
C ILE A 109 -16.63 7.90 3.38
N ARG A 110 -16.31 8.48 4.54
CA ARG A 110 -16.62 9.88 4.86
C ARG A 110 -15.96 10.86 3.91
N PHE A 111 -14.74 10.55 3.46
CA PHE A 111 -14.02 11.39 2.51
C PHE A 111 -14.62 11.29 1.10
N LEU A 112 -14.90 10.07 0.65
CA LEU A 112 -15.37 9.80 -0.72
C LEU A 112 -16.81 10.26 -0.94
N ASP A 113 -17.69 9.96 0.00
CA ASP A 113 -19.10 10.34 -0.07
C ASP A 113 -19.61 10.71 1.33
N PRO A 114 -19.42 11.98 1.75
CA PRO A 114 -19.91 12.45 3.05
C PRO A 114 -21.43 12.41 3.18
N SER A 115 -22.17 12.25 2.06
CA SER A 115 -23.63 12.17 2.07
C SER A 115 -24.16 10.75 2.31
N ASN A 116 -23.30 9.72 2.24
CA ASN A 116 -23.67 8.32 2.46
C ASN A 116 -23.85 7.98 3.95
N THR A 117 -24.87 8.60 4.55
CA THR A 117 -25.23 8.43 5.96
C THR A 117 -25.55 6.98 6.31
N ALA A 118 -26.09 6.20 5.35
CA ALA A 118 -26.37 4.78 5.54
C ALA A 118 -25.09 3.96 5.72
N ALA A 119 -24.09 4.12 4.85
CA ALA A 119 -22.80 3.45 5.01
C ALA A 119 -22.10 3.90 6.30
N VAL A 120 -22.06 5.21 6.57
CA VAL A 120 -21.50 5.74 7.82
C VAL A 120 -22.17 5.11 9.04
N GLY A 121 -23.50 4.98 9.04
CA GLY A 121 -24.26 4.35 10.11
C GLY A 121 -23.90 2.87 10.34
N ARG A 122 -23.67 2.10 9.27
CA ARG A 122 -23.26 0.68 9.37
C ARG A 122 -21.89 0.53 10.03
N TYR A 123 -20.90 1.32 9.60
CA TYR A 123 -19.54 1.27 10.17
C TYR A 123 -19.50 1.80 11.61
N GLU A 124 -20.20 2.90 11.90
CA GLU A 124 -20.34 3.40 13.28
C GLU A 124 -21.03 2.38 14.19
N GLY A 125 -22.08 1.71 13.69
CA GLY A 125 -22.73 0.60 14.37
C GLY A 125 -21.79 -0.58 14.64
N MET A 126 -20.89 -0.90 13.71
CA MET A 126 -19.89 -1.94 13.89
C MET A 126 -18.82 -1.57 14.93
N ILE A 127 -18.35 -0.31 14.95
CA ILE A 127 -17.45 0.17 15.99
C ILE A 127 -18.12 0.06 17.37
N LYS A 128 -19.41 0.42 17.47
CA LYS A 128 -20.18 0.25 18.70
C LYS A 128 -20.29 -1.23 19.08
N PHE A 129 -20.56 -2.13 18.13
CA PHE A 129 -20.64 -3.56 18.38
C PHE A 129 -19.33 -4.12 18.95
N ILE A 130 -18.19 -3.80 18.33
CA ILE A 130 -16.85 -4.21 18.82
C ILE A 130 -16.62 -3.64 20.22
N SER A 131 -16.97 -2.37 20.44
CA SER A 131 -16.85 -1.69 21.72
C SER A 131 -17.62 -2.41 22.83
N ASP A 132 -18.91 -2.62 22.62
CA ASP A 132 -19.81 -3.27 23.60
C ASP A 132 -19.36 -4.71 23.88
N LYS A 133 -19.01 -5.47 22.84
CA LYS A 133 -18.73 -6.90 22.95
C LYS A 133 -17.39 -7.20 23.62
N ASN A 134 -16.42 -6.29 23.52
CA ASN A 134 -15.04 -6.55 23.96
C ASN A 134 -14.54 -5.61 25.07
N GLY A 135 -15.41 -4.74 25.59
CA GLY A 135 -15.04 -3.83 26.69
C GLY A 135 -13.94 -2.84 26.31
N VAL A 136 -13.87 -2.45 25.03
CA VAL A 136 -13.02 -1.36 24.52
C VAL A 136 -13.90 -0.16 24.26
N SER A 137 -13.46 1.04 24.60
CA SER A 137 -14.20 2.27 24.28
C SER A 137 -13.88 2.75 22.86
N ARG A 138 -14.77 3.57 22.29
CA ARG A 138 -14.48 4.29 21.03
C ARG A 138 -13.19 5.11 21.14
N ALA A 139 -12.98 5.81 22.25
CA ALA A 139 -11.79 6.62 22.45
C ALA A 139 -10.50 5.78 22.40
N GLU A 140 -10.53 4.54 22.91
CA GLU A 140 -9.40 3.63 22.82
C GLU A 140 -9.16 3.15 21.39
N ILE A 141 -10.22 2.86 20.62
CA ILE A 141 -10.11 2.51 19.20
C ILE A 141 -9.51 3.69 18.41
N ASP A 142 -10.00 4.91 18.62
CA ASP A 142 -9.50 6.11 17.95
C ASP A 142 -8.03 6.38 18.31
N ALA A 143 -7.66 6.23 19.58
CA ALA A 143 -6.28 6.37 20.04
C ALA A 143 -5.37 5.31 19.42
N TYR A 144 -5.82 4.06 19.37
CA TYR A 144 -5.08 2.96 18.74
C TYR A 144 -4.91 3.18 17.23
N TYR A 145 -5.95 3.64 16.54
CA TYR A 145 -5.88 4.02 15.13
C TYR A 145 -4.85 5.11 14.87
N ARG A 146 -4.89 6.21 15.64
CA ARG A 146 -3.94 7.33 15.49
C ARG A 146 -2.49 6.90 15.72
N GLN A 147 -2.27 5.96 16.64
CA GLN A 147 -0.93 5.42 16.93
C GLN A 147 -0.46 4.41 15.87
N GLY A 148 -1.37 3.62 15.28
CA GLY A 148 -1.04 2.51 14.39
C GLY A 148 -1.04 2.84 12.90
N ILE A 149 -1.81 3.83 12.44
CA ILE A 149 -2.05 4.05 11.00
C ILE A 149 -0.78 4.43 10.22
N GLY A 150 0.14 5.17 10.84
CA GLY A 150 1.42 5.51 10.21
C GLY A 150 2.30 4.29 9.95
N ALA A 151 2.28 3.29 10.84
CA ALA A 151 3.01 2.03 10.63
C ALA A 151 2.40 1.21 9.49
N LEU A 152 1.06 1.17 9.39
CA LEU A 152 0.32 0.50 8.30
C LEU A 152 0.70 1.08 6.95
N ILE A 153 0.73 2.41 6.86
CA ILE A 153 1.09 3.11 5.64
C ILE A 153 2.56 2.92 5.31
N ALA A 154 3.45 2.98 6.30
CA ALA A 154 4.87 2.74 6.09
C ALA A 154 5.14 1.32 5.56
N GLU A 155 4.45 0.31 6.07
CA GLU A 155 4.53 -1.07 5.60
C GLU A 155 4.06 -1.22 4.15
N ALA A 156 2.88 -0.68 3.83
CA ALA A 156 2.34 -0.70 2.46
C ALA A 156 3.27 0.01 1.46
N VAL A 157 3.76 1.20 1.82
CA VAL A 157 4.73 1.95 0.99
C VAL A 157 6.02 1.15 0.83
N ASN A 158 6.58 0.59 1.91
CA ASN A 158 7.81 -0.20 1.83
C ASN A 158 7.64 -1.44 0.95
N ALA A 159 6.48 -2.11 1.01
CA ALA A 159 6.20 -3.32 0.21
C ALA A 159 6.19 -3.05 -1.31
N GLU A 160 5.77 -1.84 -1.73
CA GLU A 160 5.76 -1.46 -3.14
C GLU A 160 7.04 -0.73 -3.58
N PHE A 161 7.57 0.20 -2.78
CA PHE A 161 8.74 0.99 -3.17
C PHE A 161 10.07 0.22 -3.09
N SER A 162 10.08 -0.94 -2.44
CA SER A 162 11.26 -1.81 -2.37
C SER A 162 11.44 -2.70 -3.60
N LYS A 163 10.54 -2.63 -4.58
CA LYS A 163 10.57 -3.50 -5.76
C LYS A 163 10.35 -2.75 -7.07
N VAL A 164 10.69 -3.41 -8.17
CA VAL A 164 10.34 -3.01 -9.54
C VAL A 164 9.86 -4.25 -10.29
N SER A 165 8.78 -4.10 -11.06
CA SER A 165 8.25 -5.15 -11.94
C SER A 165 8.59 -4.83 -13.40
N PHE A 166 9.06 -5.81 -14.16
CA PHE A 166 9.42 -5.64 -15.56
C PHE A 166 9.35 -6.98 -16.32
N MET A 167 9.36 -6.91 -17.65
CA MET A 167 9.45 -8.07 -18.51
C MET A 167 10.93 -8.44 -18.73
N LEU A 168 11.36 -9.58 -18.20
CA LEU A 168 12.69 -10.11 -18.42
C LEU A 168 12.70 -11.00 -19.68
N ASP A 169 13.70 -10.83 -20.54
CA ASP A 169 13.84 -11.52 -21.84
C ASP A 169 12.56 -11.47 -22.71
N ARG A 170 11.74 -10.42 -22.52
CA ARG A 170 10.42 -10.17 -23.14
C ARG A 170 9.38 -11.28 -22.90
N LYS A 171 9.60 -12.16 -21.92
CA LYS A 171 8.75 -13.33 -21.68
C LYS A 171 8.43 -13.56 -20.22
N TYR A 172 9.30 -13.19 -19.29
CA TYR A 172 9.07 -13.48 -17.87
C TYR A 172 8.54 -12.27 -17.13
N ASN A 173 7.34 -12.41 -16.56
CA ASN A 173 6.85 -11.47 -15.55
C ASN A 173 7.80 -11.52 -14.36
N THR A 174 8.55 -10.45 -14.15
CA THR A 174 9.66 -10.44 -13.19
C THR A 174 9.47 -9.32 -12.20
N THR A 175 9.76 -9.60 -10.93
CA THR A 175 9.82 -8.63 -9.85
C THR A 175 11.18 -8.74 -9.17
N LEU A 176 11.92 -7.63 -9.16
CA LEU A 176 13.16 -7.50 -8.39
C LEU A 176 12.87 -6.70 -7.13
N THR A 177 13.12 -7.29 -5.97
CA THR A 177 12.92 -6.67 -4.65
C THR A 177 14.25 -6.51 -3.94
N ARG A 178 14.46 -5.36 -3.29
CA ARG A 178 15.60 -5.09 -2.40
C ARG A 178 15.13 -5.03 -0.94
N ASN A 179 15.77 -5.80 -0.08
CA ASN A 179 15.65 -5.63 1.36
C ASN A 179 16.57 -4.49 1.81
N SER A 180 16.01 -3.39 2.31
CA SER A 180 16.77 -2.21 2.73
C SER A 180 17.61 -2.44 3.99
N GLN A 181 17.24 -3.40 4.85
CA GLN A 181 17.94 -3.69 6.10
C GLN A 181 19.17 -4.55 5.88
N THR A 182 19.09 -5.52 4.97
CA THR A 182 20.17 -6.49 4.73
C THR A 182 20.96 -6.22 3.45
N GLY A 183 20.44 -5.37 2.55
CA GLY A 183 20.99 -5.17 1.21
C GLY A 183 20.71 -6.33 0.25
N GLN A 184 19.99 -7.37 0.69
CA GLN A 184 19.69 -8.55 -0.10
C GLN A 184 18.72 -8.23 -1.25
N TYR A 185 18.94 -8.85 -2.41
CA TYR A 185 18.06 -8.79 -3.57
C TYR A 185 17.34 -10.12 -3.77
N THR A 186 16.07 -10.07 -4.13
CA THR A 186 15.30 -11.25 -4.55
C THR A 186 14.66 -10.98 -5.90
N LEU A 187 15.01 -11.80 -6.89
CA LEU A 187 14.38 -11.83 -8.20
C LEU A 187 13.33 -12.94 -8.20
N SER A 188 12.05 -12.56 -8.34
CA SER A 188 10.94 -13.50 -8.56
C SER A 188 10.51 -13.43 -10.02
N TYR A 189 10.38 -14.57 -10.71
CA TYR A 189 9.99 -14.61 -12.11
C TYR A 189 9.16 -15.85 -12.44
N GLU A 190 8.23 -15.70 -13.38
CA GLU A 190 7.37 -16.77 -13.90
C GLU A 190 7.83 -17.20 -15.29
N ARG A 191 7.89 -18.51 -15.55
CA ARG A 191 8.20 -19.06 -16.88
C ARG A 191 6.91 -19.36 -17.66
N PRO A 192 6.57 -18.64 -18.75
CA PRO A 192 5.33 -18.82 -19.50
C PRO A 192 5.11 -20.21 -20.07
N SER A 193 6.18 -20.97 -20.28
CA SER A 193 6.12 -22.32 -20.84
C SER A 193 5.72 -23.39 -19.82
N ILE A 194 5.61 -23.04 -18.53
CA ILE A 194 5.27 -23.97 -17.46
C ILE A 194 4.27 -23.27 -16.53
N GLU A 195 3.03 -23.73 -16.53
CA GLU A 195 1.98 -23.19 -15.69
C GLU A 195 2.38 -23.25 -14.21
N ASN A 196 2.22 -22.13 -13.49
CA ASN A 196 2.50 -22.01 -12.04
C ASN A 196 3.96 -22.25 -11.62
N ASP A 197 4.94 -22.01 -12.49
CA ASP A 197 6.35 -22.16 -12.16
C ASP A 197 7.01 -20.86 -11.70
N ASP A 198 6.62 -20.41 -10.50
CA ASP A 198 7.25 -19.29 -9.82
C ASP A 198 8.65 -19.65 -9.33
N LYS A 199 9.67 -19.00 -9.89
CA LYS A 199 11.06 -19.12 -9.47
C LYS A 199 11.49 -17.93 -8.64
N LYS A 200 12.38 -18.17 -7.67
CA LYS A 200 12.99 -17.14 -6.83
C LYS A 200 14.50 -17.33 -6.74
N ILE A 201 15.24 -16.26 -7.00
CA ILE A 201 16.68 -16.19 -6.77
C ILE A 201 16.94 -15.11 -5.73
N THR A 202 17.45 -15.53 -4.58
CA THR A 202 17.81 -14.62 -3.49
C THR A 202 19.33 -14.49 -3.42
N ALA A 203 19.82 -13.26 -3.35
CA ALA A 203 21.23 -12.91 -3.44
C ALA A 203 21.62 -11.81 -2.45
N THR A 204 22.81 -11.89 -1.85
CA THR A 204 23.26 -10.95 -0.81
C THR A 204 23.71 -9.58 -1.36
N SER A 205 23.97 -9.50 -2.67
CA SER A 205 24.33 -8.28 -3.38
C SER A 205 23.92 -8.37 -4.86
N LEU A 206 24.06 -7.28 -5.62
CA LEU A 206 23.85 -7.28 -7.07
C LEU A 206 24.86 -8.16 -7.82
N ASP A 207 26.11 -8.23 -7.36
CA ASP A 207 27.13 -9.10 -7.95
C ASP A 207 26.83 -10.58 -7.70
N ASP A 208 26.37 -10.92 -6.48
CA ASP A 208 25.90 -12.27 -6.16
C ASP A 208 24.65 -12.63 -7.00
N LEU A 209 23.74 -11.67 -7.19
CA LEU A 209 22.56 -11.86 -8.05
C LEU A 209 22.99 -12.15 -9.49
N ARG A 210 23.92 -11.36 -10.01
CA ARG A 210 24.50 -11.57 -11.35
C ARG A 210 25.10 -12.96 -11.47
N ALA A 211 25.95 -13.37 -10.53
CA ALA A 211 26.59 -14.69 -10.54
C ALA A 211 25.56 -15.83 -10.53
N LYS A 212 24.52 -15.73 -9.69
CA LYS A 212 23.43 -16.72 -9.60
C LYS A 212 22.59 -16.77 -10.87
N MET A 213 22.30 -15.63 -11.49
CA MET A 213 21.61 -15.61 -12.77
C MET A 213 22.49 -16.21 -13.88
N THR A 214 23.78 -15.92 -13.93
CA THR A 214 24.72 -16.53 -14.91
C THR A 214 24.83 -18.05 -14.75
N ALA A 215 24.76 -18.56 -13.52
CA ALA A 215 24.76 -20.00 -13.26
C ALA A 215 23.43 -20.68 -13.65
N SER A 216 22.34 -19.92 -13.74
CA SER A 216 21.05 -20.43 -14.19
C SER A 216 21.01 -20.54 -15.72
N ARG A 217 20.29 -21.55 -16.22
CA ARG A 217 20.00 -21.70 -17.65
C ARG A 217 18.80 -20.87 -18.11
N ASP A 218 18.12 -20.20 -17.19
CA ASP A 218 16.88 -19.48 -17.48
C ASP A 218 17.12 -18.11 -18.14
N PHE A 219 18.32 -17.54 -18.08
CA PHE A 219 18.55 -16.14 -18.48
C PHE A 219 19.58 -15.98 -19.60
N THR A 220 19.34 -14.99 -20.45
CA THR A 220 20.33 -14.49 -21.40
C THR A 220 21.26 -13.47 -20.75
N ALA A 221 22.39 -13.16 -21.41
CA ALA A 221 23.27 -12.07 -20.97
C ALA A 221 22.54 -10.71 -20.92
N ASP A 222 21.66 -10.46 -21.89
CA ASP A 222 20.84 -9.24 -21.94
C ASP A 222 19.85 -9.18 -20.79
N GLY A 223 19.19 -10.30 -20.47
CA GLY A 223 18.31 -10.40 -19.31
C GLY A 223 19.04 -10.13 -18.00
N ILE A 224 20.25 -10.66 -17.84
CA ILE A 224 21.10 -10.39 -16.66
C ILE A 224 21.43 -8.90 -16.58
N ASN A 225 21.85 -8.27 -17.68
CA ASN A 225 22.16 -6.85 -17.72
C ASN A 225 20.93 -5.97 -17.41
N LEU A 226 19.79 -6.29 -18.00
CA LEU A 226 18.52 -5.61 -17.74
C LEU A 226 18.16 -5.67 -16.24
N ALA A 227 18.21 -6.85 -15.62
CA ALA A 227 17.84 -6.99 -14.22
C ALA A 227 18.82 -6.28 -13.27
N VAL A 228 20.12 -6.52 -13.44
CA VAL A 228 21.15 -6.11 -12.46
C VAL A 228 21.61 -4.67 -12.67
N ASN A 229 21.80 -4.23 -13.91
CA ASN A 229 22.40 -2.93 -14.21
C ASN A 229 21.36 -1.86 -14.46
N GLU A 230 20.24 -2.21 -15.09
CA GLU A 230 19.20 -1.23 -15.40
C GLU A 230 18.15 -1.20 -14.27
N LYS A 231 17.42 -2.29 -14.06
CA LYS A 231 16.22 -2.29 -13.22
C LYS A 231 16.52 -2.15 -11.73
N ALA A 232 17.62 -2.69 -11.22
CA ALA A 232 18.01 -2.50 -9.82
C ALA A 232 18.18 -1.01 -9.45
N GLY A 233 18.68 -0.20 -10.38
CA GLY A 233 18.85 1.25 -10.21
C GLY A 233 17.55 2.03 -10.20
N TYR A 234 16.45 1.45 -10.69
CA TYR A 234 15.13 2.08 -10.74
C TYR A 234 14.19 1.63 -9.61
N ILE A 235 14.65 0.77 -8.68
CA ILE A 235 13.88 0.45 -7.47
C ILE A 235 13.67 1.76 -6.70
N PRO A 236 12.41 2.20 -6.46
CA PRO A 236 12.19 3.55 -5.93
C PRO A 236 12.90 3.83 -4.62
N ALA A 237 12.96 2.87 -3.70
CA ALA A 237 13.71 3.00 -2.45
C ALA A 237 15.22 3.19 -2.68
N VAL A 238 15.81 2.51 -3.67
CA VAL A 238 17.24 2.69 -4.03
C VAL A 238 17.47 4.09 -4.57
N VAL A 239 16.60 4.57 -5.45
CA VAL A 239 16.71 5.92 -5.99
C VAL A 239 16.58 6.94 -4.86
N TYR A 240 15.58 6.84 -3.98
CA TYR A 240 15.43 7.76 -2.85
C TYR A 240 16.59 7.74 -1.86
N ASP A 241 17.22 6.59 -1.62
CA ASP A 241 18.42 6.48 -0.80
C ASP A 241 19.58 7.26 -1.45
N ASN A 242 19.78 7.10 -2.76
CA ASN A 242 20.84 7.79 -3.52
C ASN A 242 20.55 9.28 -3.73
N TRP A 243 19.27 9.64 -3.88
CA TRP A 243 18.83 11.01 -4.14
C TRP A 243 19.08 11.95 -2.96
N GLN A 244 19.08 11.40 -1.73
CA GLN A 244 19.45 12.13 -0.51
C GLN A 244 20.87 12.72 -0.55
N ILE A 245 21.77 12.18 -1.37
CA ILE A 245 23.16 12.62 -1.47
C ILE A 245 23.27 13.97 -2.23
N GLY A 246 22.21 14.44 -2.91
CA GLY A 246 22.23 15.63 -3.77
C GLY A 246 21.24 16.76 -3.45
N ILE A 247 20.38 16.63 -2.43
CA ILE A 247 19.32 17.63 -2.16
C ILE A 247 19.75 18.57 -1.02
N THR A 248 19.80 19.87 -1.32
CA THR A 248 20.21 20.96 -0.42
C THR A 248 19.32 21.19 0.81
N ASN A 249 18.16 20.52 0.90
CA ASN A 249 17.14 20.74 1.95
C ASN A 249 16.88 19.52 2.85
N GLY A 250 17.59 18.40 2.67
CA GLY A 250 17.50 17.24 3.57
C GLY A 250 16.15 16.51 3.63
N VAL A 251 15.21 16.82 2.73
CA VAL A 251 13.89 16.15 2.67
C VAL A 251 14.03 14.81 1.96
N ASN A 252 13.72 13.72 2.66
CA ASN A 252 13.65 12.38 2.09
C ASN A 252 12.29 12.19 1.38
N GLY A 253 12.30 12.03 0.06
CA GLY A 253 11.07 11.88 -0.74
C GLY A 253 10.22 10.66 -0.34
N LEU A 254 10.84 9.52 -0.01
CA LEU A 254 10.12 8.35 0.49
C LEU A 254 9.47 8.59 1.85
N ALA A 255 10.16 9.34 2.74
CA ALA A 255 9.59 9.74 4.01
C ALA A 255 8.41 10.70 3.81
N LEU A 256 8.52 11.62 2.86
CA LEU A 256 7.44 12.55 2.52
C LEU A 256 6.22 11.82 1.95
N VAL A 257 6.40 10.82 1.05
CA VAL A 257 5.29 9.97 0.57
C VAL A 257 4.54 9.32 1.75
N LYS A 258 5.27 8.71 2.68
CA LYS A 258 4.68 8.08 3.88
C LYS A 258 3.95 9.10 4.75
N GLU A 259 4.55 10.26 4.97
CA GLU A 259 3.95 11.37 5.74
C GLU A 259 2.66 11.87 5.09
N THR A 260 2.67 12.14 3.78
CA THR A 260 1.51 12.64 3.04
C THR A 260 0.33 11.68 3.10
N ILE A 261 0.56 10.39 2.84
CA ILE A 261 -0.49 9.37 2.94
C ILE A 261 -0.98 9.26 4.40
N THR A 262 -0.07 9.27 5.38
CA THR A 262 -0.43 9.23 6.82
C THR A 262 -1.29 10.42 7.23
N ASN A 263 -0.95 11.62 6.78
CA ASN A 263 -1.71 12.83 7.09
C ASN A 263 -3.12 12.80 6.48
N PHE A 264 -3.27 12.24 5.27
CA PHE A 264 -4.59 12.00 4.70
C PHE A 264 -5.43 11.08 5.60
N TYR A 265 -4.88 9.96 6.04
CA TYR A 265 -5.61 9.02 6.90
C TYR A 265 -5.88 9.51 8.32
N LEU A 266 -5.00 10.35 8.88
CA LEU A 266 -5.22 10.97 10.18
C LEU A 266 -6.24 12.11 10.13
N ASN A 267 -6.30 12.82 9.00
CA ASN A 267 -7.16 13.98 8.80
C ASN A 267 -7.51 14.14 7.30
N PRO A 268 -8.56 13.48 6.78
CA PRO A 268 -8.87 13.42 5.35
C PRO A 268 -9.55 14.72 4.86
N THR A 269 -8.84 15.84 4.98
CA THR A 269 -9.28 17.13 4.44
C THR A 269 -8.94 17.25 2.97
N GLN A 270 -9.61 18.17 2.27
CA GLN A 270 -9.26 18.53 0.89
C GLN A 270 -7.80 18.96 0.75
N ASN A 271 -7.21 19.59 1.77
CA ASN A 271 -5.80 19.99 1.74
C ASN A 271 -4.86 18.78 1.76
N ASN A 272 -5.08 17.82 2.66
CA ASN A 272 -4.27 16.60 2.73
C ASN A 272 -4.48 15.71 1.49
N TYR A 273 -5.70 15.66 0.97
CA TYR A 273 -5.97 14.98 -0.30
C TYR A 273 -5.25 15.65 -1.49
N ARG A 274 -5.28 16.98 -1.60
CA ARG A 274 -4.56 17.72 -2.66
C ARG A 274 -3.05 17.53 -2.57
N ALA A 275 -2.49 17.39 -1.37
CA ALA A 275 -1.08 17.05 -1.21
C ALA A 275 -0.75 15.67 -1.81
N LEU A 276 -1.59 14.67 -1.54
CA LEU A 276 -1.47 13.34 -2.15
C LEU A 276 -1.63 13.40 -3.68
N LEU A 277 -2.68 14.06 -4.17
CA LEU A 277 -2.94 14.26 -5.60
C LEU A 277 -1.78 14.99 -6.29
N GLY A 278 -1.12 15.92 -5.60
CA GLY A 278 0.06 16.63 -6.09
C GLY A 278 1.26 15.71 -6.34
N ILE A 279 1.51 14.72 -5.48
CA ILE A 279 2.57 13.71 -5.69
C ILE A 279 2.27 12.89 -6.95
N PHE A 280 1.04 12.37 -7.08
CA PHE A 280 0.62 11.62 -8.27
C PHE A 280 0.74 12.46 -9.54
N SER A 281 0.24 13.70 -9.50
CA SER A 281 0.32 14.64 -10.63
C SER A 281 1.77 14.85 -11.06
N ARG A 282 2.69 14.92 -10.10
CA ARG A 282 4.11 15.09 -10.38
C ARG A 282 4.67 13.87 -11.10
N TYR A 283 4.49 12.65 -10.59
CA TYR A 283 4.99 11.47 -11.29
C TYR A 283 4.34 11.27 -12.66
N ALA A 284 3.03 11.52 -12.78
CA ALA A 284 2.33 11.47 -14.06
C ALA A 284 2.90 12.47 -15.07
N PHE A 285 3.21 13.70 -14.65
CA PHE A 285 3.87 14.69 -15.49
C PHE A 285 5.27 14.24 -15.94
N LEU A 286 6.09 13.76 -15.01
CA LEU A 286 7.45 13.30 -15.31
C LEU A 286 7.46 12.09 -16.25
N THR A 287 6.51 11.17 -16.07
CA THR A 287 6.33 9.99 -16.92
C THR A 287 5.88 10.39 -18.33
N SER A 288 4.86 11.24 -18.45
CA SER A 288 4.27 11.61 -19.75
C SER A 288 5.09 12.61 -20.55
N SER A 289 5.71 13.58 -19.88
CA SER A 289 6.38 14.70 -20.55
C SER A 289 7.88 14.49 -20.73
N ILE A 290 8.50 13.72 -19.82
CA ILE A 290 9.97 13.60 -19.73
C ILE A 290 10.42 12.13 -19.86
N GLN A 291 9.47 11.18 -19.84
CA GLN A 291 9.74 9.75 -20.01
C GLN A 291 10.78 9.23 -19.01
N ASP A 292 10.75 9.77 -17.78
CA ASP A 292 11.67 9.38 -16.70
C ASP A 292 11.32 7.97 -16.20
N PRO A 293 12.22 6.97 -16.37
CA PRO A 293 11.94 5.58 -15.98
C PRO A 293 11.84 5.37 -14.47
N PHE A 294 12.46 6.25 -13.66
CA PHE A 294 12.27 6.22 -12.21
C PHE A 294 10.89 6.78 -11.84
N ALA A 295 10.46 7.87 -12.47
CA ALA A 295 9.13 8.42 -12.22
C ALA A 295 8.02 7.41 -12.56
N GLU A 296 8.18 6.65 -13.64
CA GLU A 296 7.28 5.54 -14.00
C GLU A 296 7.24 4.46 -12.90
N ALA A 297 8.41 4.02 -12.41
CA ALA A 297 8.49 3.03 -11.34
C ALA A 297 7.89 3.53 -10.02
N ALA A 298 8.09 4.81 -9.69
CA ALA A 298 7.53 5.44 -8.50
C ALA A 298 6.02 5.63 -8.62
N ASP A 299 5.50 6.03 -9.79
CA ASP A 299 4.08 6.15 -10.07
C ASP A 299 3.35 4.82 -9.91
N TRP A 300 3.90 3.75 -10.50
CA TRP A 300 3.34 2.40 -10.34
C TRP A 300 3.36 1.92 -8.89
N SER A 301 4.45 2.20 -8.16
CA SER A 301 4.56 1.83 -6.75
C SER A 301 3.55 2.59 -5.88
N LEU A 302 3.37 3.88 -6.13
CA LEU A 302 2.40 4.71 -5.43
C LEU A 302 0.95 4.30 -5.76
N SER A 303 0.67 4.02 -7.03
CA SER A 303 -0.62 3.52 -7.50
C SER A 303 -0.99 2.19 -6.86
N ARG A 304 -0.06 1.23 -6.81
CA ARG A 304 -0.26 -0.06 -6.13
C ARG A 304 -0.42 0.11 -4.63
N THR A 305 0.35 1.00 -4.01
CA THR A 305 0.22 1.32 -2.58
C THR A 305 -1.19 1.82 -2.28
N MET A 306 -1.65 2.84 -3.00
CA MET A 306 -2.98 3.43 -2.77
C MET A 306 -4.10 2.46 -3.11
N SER A 307 -4.00 1.68 -4.19
CA SER A 307 -4.99 0.67 -4.54
C SER A 307 -5.09 -0.43 -3.45
N THR A 308 -3.95 -0.82 -2.87
CA THR A 308 -3.90 -1.80 -1.76
C THR A 308 -4.50 -1.22 -0.48
N LEU A 309 -4.22 0.05 -0.17
CA LEU A 309 -4.77 0.73 0.99
C LEU A 309 -6.29 0.93 0.83
N ASN A 310 -6.74 1.52 -0.28
CA ASN A 310 -8.15 1.63 -0.65
C ASN A 310 -8.33 1.91 -2.14
N HIS A 311 -8.97 0.98 -2.84
CA HIS A 311 -9.22 1.08 -4.28
C HIS A 311 -10.06 2.30 -4.66
N SER A 312 -11.12 2.63 -3.91
CA SER A 312 -12.02 3.75 -4.24
C SER A 312 -11.35 5.13 -4.09
N VAL A 313 -10.48 5.31 -3.09
CA VAL A 313 -9.65 6.52 -2.96
C VAL A 313 -8.68 6.61 -4.12
N TYR A 314 -8.05 5.51 -4.52
CA TYR A 314 -7.19 5.48 -5.70
C TYR A 314 -7.97 5.77 -6.99
N SER A 315 -9.15 5.19 -7.21
CA SER A 315 -10.01 5.48 -8.36
C SER A 315 -10.36 6.97 -8.41
N LYS A 316 -10.70 7.57 -7.28
CA LYS A 316 -10.95 9.02 -7.20
C LYS A 316 -9.72 9.83 -7.60
N ILE A 317 -8.51 9.44 -7.17
CA ILE A 317 -7.26 10.11 -7.58
C ILE A 317 -7.10 10.02 -9.11
N VAL A 318 -7.26 8.84 -9.69
CA VAL A 318 -7.15 8.64 -11.15
C VAL A 318 -8.18 9.49 -11.90
N ASP A 319 -9.43 9.51 -11.45
CA ASP A 319 -10.49 10.32 -12.04
C ASP A 319 -10.17 11.81 -11.94
N ASP A 320 -9.76 12.29 -10.77
CA ASP A 320 -9.42 13.70 -10.57
C ASP A 320 -8.21 14.12 -11.42
N LEU A 321 -7.19 13.25 -11.59
CA LEU A 321 -6.04 13.50 -12.46
C LEU A 321 -6.45 13.60 -13.93
N ALA A 322 -7.36 12.74 -14.39
CA ALA A 322 -7.83 12.71 -15.78
C ALA A 322 -8.62 13.98 -16.17
N HIS A 323 -9.25 14.64 -15.19
CA HIS A 323 -10.09 15.83 -15.41
C HIS A 323 -9.44 17.14 -14.97
N SER A 324 -8.16 17.12 -14.58
CA SER A 324 -7.46 18.29 -14.08
C SER A 324 -6.26 18.67 -14.95
N ASP A 325 -5.87 19.94 -14.89
CA ASP A 325 -4.57 20.35 -15.42
C ASP A 325 -3.46 19.81 -14.50
N ILE A 326 -2.85 18.69 -14.93
CA ILE A 326 -1.76 18.01 -14.23
C ILE A 326 -0.60 18.97 -13.93
N ARG A 327 -0.34 19.98 -14.78
CA ARG A 327 0.72 20.98 -14.53
C ARG A 327 0.34 21.94 -13.41
N ALA A 328 -0.94 22.29 -13.30
CA ALA A 328 -1.45 23.13 -12.22
C ALA A 328 -1.51 22.35 -10.89
N LEU A 329 -1.86 21.06 -10.91
CA LEU A 329 -1.87 20.20 -9.71
C LEU A 329 -0.48 19.77 -9.25
N ALA A 330 0.45 19.59 -10.18
CA ALA A 330 1.86 19.35 -9.87
C ALA A 330 2.55 20.57 -9.22
N ARG A 331 1.88 21.73 -9.16
CA ARG A 331 2.20 22.81 -8.20
C ARG A 331 1.61 22.41 -6.85
N ILE A 332 2.30 21.48 -6.21
CA ILE A 332 1.96 20.93 -4.90
C ILE A 332 1.75 22.10 -3.91
N PRO A 333 0.69 22.13 -3.09
CA PRO A 333 0.20 23.37 -2.50
C PRO A 333 1.23 23.98 -1.55
N ALA A 334 1.74 25.20 -1.85
CA ALA A 334 2.51 26.10 -0.97
C ALA A 334 3.57 25.50 -0.03
N ASP A 335 3.99 24.25 -0.20
CA ASP A 335 4.90 23.50 0.65
C ASP A 335 6.11 23.09 -0.19
N SER A 336 7.22 23.79 0.02
CA SER A 336 8.46 23.62 -0.71
C SER A 336 9.12 22.26 -0.51
N ARG A 337 8.72 21.47 0.50
CA ARG A 337 9.23 20.11 0.72
C ARG A 337 8.93 19.20 -0.47
N TYR A 338 7.81 19.41 -1.14
CA TYR A 338 7.38 18.62 -2.28
C TYR A 338 8.15 18.91 -3.57
N ASN A 339 9.01 19.94 -3.56
CA ASN A 339 9.97 20.15 -4.64
C ASN A 339 10.96 18.97 -4.78
N VAL A 340 11.08 18.10 -3.78
CA VAL A 340 11.85 16.85 -3.86
C VAL A 340 11.39 15.94 -5.00
N PHE A 341 10.14 16.03 -5.43
CA PHE A 341 9.63 15.26 -6.57
C PHE A 341 9.89 15.94 -7.91
N SER A 342 10.76 16.95 -7.95
CA SER A 342 11.23 17.60 -9.18
C SER A 342 12.45 16.87 -9.74
N ILE A 343 12.59 16.74 -11.06
CA ILE A 343 13.70 15.98 -11.66
C ILE A 343 15.04 16.50 -11.14
N PRO A 344 15.94 15.61 -10.70
CA PRO A 344 17.31 16.00 -10.39
C PRO A 344 18.05 16.35 -11.69
N ALA A 345 18.70 17.50 -11.70
CA ALA A 345 19.71 17.80 -12.70
C ALA A 345 20.76 16.66 -12.72
N GLY A 346 20.91 15.99 -13.87
CA GLY A 346 22.06 15.13 -14.14
C GLY A 346 21.83 13.61 -14.30
N ILE A 347 20.60 13.09 -14.37
CA ILE A 347 20.36 11.66 -14.69
C ILE A 347 20.16 11.40 -16.20
N GLY A 348 19.94 12.44 -17.01
CA GLY A 348 20.02 12.36 -18.47
C GLY A 348 21.22 13.15 -18.98
N GLY A 349 22.10 12.53 -19.76
CA GLY A 349 23.20 13.22 -20.43
C GLY A 349 22.74 14.47 -21.19
N GLY A 350 23.56 15.52 -21.17
CA GLY A 350 23.29 16.90 -21.63
C GLY A 350 22.25 17.06 -22.76
N GLY A 351 21.36 18.06 -22.66
CA GLY A 351 21.74 19.47 -22.49
C GLY A 351 20.79 20.39 -21.70
N PRO A 352 21.19 21.67 -21.51
CA PRO A 352 21.21 22.34 -20.19
C PRO A 352 20.35 23.63 -20.06
N GLU A 353 19.40 23.92 -20.95
CA GLU A 353 18.76 25.25 -20.99
C GLU A 353 17.35 25.38 -20.39
N ASP A 354 16.54 24.31 -20.25
CA ASP A 354 15.11 24.47 -19.88
C ASP A 354 14.73 24.17 -18.42
N ASP A 355 15.67 23.73 -17.57
CA ASP A 355 15.46 23.86 -16.12
C ASP A 355 15.45 25.34 -15.68
N ALA A 356 16.09 26.22 -16.46
CA ALA A 356 16.42 27.58 -16.04
C ALA A 356 15.25 28.58 -16.11
N ALA A 357 14.20 28.33 -16.89
CA ALA A 357 13.08 29.27 -17.04
C ALA A 357 12.03 29.12 -15.93
N VAL A 358 11.62 27.90 -15.60
CA VAL A 358 10.53 27.64 -14.64
C VAL A 358 10.95 27.95 -13.18
N LEU A 359 12.25 27.91 -12.87
CA LEU A 359 12.81 28.30 -11.57
C LEU A 359 13.31 29.76 -11.51
N ARG A 360 13.41 30.47 -12.65
CA ARG A 360 13.72 31.92 -12.66
C ARG A 360 12.48 32.81 -12.51
N GLU A 361 11.29 32.37 -12.92
CA GLU A 361 10.07 33.15 -12.67
C GLU A 361 9.64 33.14 -11.21
N SER A 362 10.06 32.16 -10.40
CA SER A 362 9.96 32.23 -8.93
C SER A 362 10.80 33.36 -8.30
N ASN A 363 11.63 34.08 -9.07
CA ASN A 363 12.46 35.22 -8.65
C ASN A 363 12.04 36.58 -9.24
N GLN A 364 10.90 36.68 -9.94
CA GLN A 364 10.21 37.96 -10.20
C GLN A 364 8.83 37.89 -9.54
N GLY A 365 8.65 38.10 -8.24
CA GLY A 365 8.93 39.36 -7.59
C GLY A 365 7.70 40.28 -7.66
N ARG A 366 6.78 40.09 -6.70
CA ARG A 366 5.56 40.88 -6.36
C ARG A 366 4.27 40.59 -7.13
#